data_AF-A0A0V0T1A8-F1
#
_entry.id   AF-A0A0V0T1A8-F1
#
_cell.length_a   1.000
_cell.length_b   1.000
_cell.length_c   1.000
_cell.angle_alpha   90.00
_cell.angle_beta   90.00
_cell.angle_gamma   90.00
#
_symmetry.space_group_name_H-M   'P 1'
#
loop_
_entity.id
_entity.type
_entity.pdbx_description
1 polymer ?
#
loop_
_entity_poly.entity_id
_entity_poly.type
_entity_poly.pdbx_seq_one_letter_code
_entity_poly.pdbx_strand_id
1 'polypeptide(L)'
;IQHPRLNDDNRDIFWAYVVKRSDIFGDPFKLAYDGKYTLFTVDKLHLKQVSEKADTEKFSFKTSRENKPSELSILMKFTGLVHLDFRNAEAGSLDEREKGPIQFLDILFAQGRSSPLFELSKSFKAVRNSFYCIPHGAGADMKYGIELWRGLFISARVIDGFRPAINIDVSHSCFYKRQSLINLICDILNGDEREVKFHPNQLRLNTRLQPEQLSLLISELKGVNIHTTHRNQDRIYRIKDILSTAVSMKFKRDGNEVSVAEYFHDVYGPLKYPNLPLVQVGSKSKPIYFPVELCQVANCQRYNKKLKACQTTSIIRFASTDAPTRNLKCIDMVKKSNFNSDPFLKSFGVQIKAEPMIVDGRVLP
;
A
#
# COMPACT_ATOMS: atom_id res chain seq x y z
N ILE A 1 15.54 6.37 4.13
CA ILE A 1 15.70 6.07 2.68
C ILE A 1 14.85 7.08 1.91
N GLN A 2 15.46 8.13 1.34
CA GLN A 2 14.72 9.08 0.50
C GLN A 2 14.92 8.71 -0.96
N HIS A 3 14.07 7.82 -1.48
CA HIS A 3 14.09 7.51 -2.91
C HIS A 3 12.67 7.63 -3.50
N PRO A 4 12.37 8.67 -4.30
CA PRO A 4 11.00 8.99 -4.75
C PRO A 4 10.36 7.89 -5.60
N ARG A 5 11.15 6.93 -6.11
CA ARG A 5 10.66 5.79 -6.89
C ARG A 5 10.49 4.49 -6.09
N LEU A 6 10.89 4.45 -4.81
CA LEU A 6 10.87 3.23 -3.98
C LEU A 6 9.93 3.34 -2.77
N ASN A 7 9.03 4.33 -2.74
CA ASN A 7 8.11 4.54 -1.62
C ASN A 7 7.32 3.28 -1.22
N ASP A 8 7.03 2.39 -2.16
CA ASP A 8 6.32 1.13 -1.89
C ASP A 8 7.23 0.04 -1.29
N ASP A 9 8.55 0.10 -1.55
CA ASP A 9 9.55 -0.90 -1.14
C ASP A 9 10.39 -0.44 0.07
N ASN A 10 10.32 0.84 0.47
CA ASN A 10 11.17 1.42 1.52
C ASN A 10 11.14 0.64 2.84
N ARG A 11 9.97 0.13 3.24
CA ARG A 11 9.83 -0.68 4.46
C ARG A 11 10.59 -1.99 4.32
N ASP A 12 10.40 -2.71 3.23
CA ASP A 12 11.06 -3.99 3.00
C ASP A 12 12.57 -3.83 2.90
N ILE A 13 13.04 -2.79 2.21
CA ILE A 13 14.46 -2.43 2.13
C ILE A 13 15.02 -2.15 3.53
N PHE A 14 14.35 -1.30 4.32
CA PHE A 14 14.81 -0.92 5.64
C PHE A 14 14.89 -2.13 6.58
N TRP A 15 13.84 -2.94 6.65
CA TRP A 15 13.82 -4.08 7.56
C TRP A 15 14.79 -5.18 7.15
N ALA A 16 14.99 -5.40 5.85
CA ALA A 16 16.07 -6.29 5.38
C ALA A 16 17.47 -5.74 5.74
N TYR A 17 17.66 -4.43 5.67
CA TYR A 17 18.90 -3.78 6.10
C TYR A 17 19.12 -3.90 7.62
N VAL A 18 18.07 -3.71 8.43
CA VAL A 18 18.11 -3.91 9.90
C VAL A 18 18.55 -5.31 10.25
N VAL A 19 17.95 -6.34 9.62
CA VAL A 19 18.33 -7.74 9.84
C VAL A 19 19.78 -7.99 9.46
N LYS A 20 20.25 -7.43 8.35
CA LYS A 20 21.65 -7.57 7.90
C LYS A 20 22.64 -6.87 8.84
N ARG A 21 22.24 -5.73 9.43
CA ARG A 21 23.07 -4.90 10.32
C ARG A 21 22.65 -5.02 11.78
N SER A 22 22.42 -6.26 12.24
CA SER A 22 22.11 -6.54 13.64
C SER A 22 23.23 -6.08 14.59
N ASP A 23 24.46 -5.92 14.10
CA ASP A 23 25.59 -5.32 14.81
C ASP A 23 25.35 -3.84 15.18
N ILE A 24 24.61 -3.08 14.35
CA ILE A 24 24.22 -1.69 14.66
C ILE A 24 22.93 -1.66 15.45
N PHE A 25 21.92 -2.39 14.99
CA PHE A 25 20.53 -2.18 15.41
C PHE A 25 20.11 -3.03 16.61
N GLY A 26 20.83 -4.11 16.91
CA GLY A 26 20.47 -5.03 17.99
C GLY A 26 19.08 -5.63 17.80
N ASP A 27 18.21 -5.47 18.80
CA ASP A 27 16.83 -5.95 18.76
C ASP A 27 15.97 -5.09 17.82
N PRO A 28 15.45 -5.64 16.70
CA PRO A 28 14.63 -4.90 15.76
C PRO A 28 13.32 -4.39 16.36
N PHE A 29 12.80 -4.98 17.44
CA PHE A 29 11.57 -4.53 18.08
C PHE A 29 11.74 -3.24 18.88
N LYS A 30 12.99 -2.80 19.12
CA LYS A 30 13.31 -1.48 19.69
C LYS A 30 13.41 -0.36 18.66
N LEU A 31 12.92 -0.61 17.43
CA LEU A 31 12.95 0.33 16.32
C LEU A 31 11.54 0.67 15.85
N ALA A 32 11.30 1.94 15.52
CA ALA A 32 10.07 2.40 14.89
C ALA A 32 10.37 3.24 13.65
N TYR A 33 10.11 2.69 12.46
CA TYR A 33 10.34 3.33 11.16
C TYR A 33 9.05 3.75 10.45
N ASP A 34 9.02 4.98 9.94
CA ASP A 34 7.84 5.54 9.27
C ASP A 34 7.60 5.00 7.85
N GLY A 35 8.56 4.27 7.28
CA GLY A 35 8.52 3.80 5.89
C GLY A 35 9.07 4.81 4.88
N LYS A 36 9.68 5.90 5.35
CA LYS A 36 10.29 6.94 4.52
C LYS A 36 11.68 7.30 5.06
N TYR A 37 11.78 8.19 6.02
CA TYR A 37 13.07 8.75 6.45
C TYR A 37 13.22 8.90 7.96
N THR A 38 12.18 8.68 8.75
CA THR A 38 12.24 8.85 10.20
C THR A 38 12.30 7.48 10.88
N LEU A 39 13.34 7.29 11.69
CA LEU A 39 13.56 6.12 12.54
C LEU A 39 13.67 6.59 14.00
N PHE A 40 12.89 5.99 14.89
CA PHE A 40 13.06 6.11 16.34
C PHE A 40 13.65 4.83 16.90
N THR A 41 14.50 4.97 17.92
CA THR A 41 15.14 3.85 18.61
C THR A 41 15.01 4.04 20.12
N VAL A 42 14.87 2.93 20.86
CA VAL A 42 14.94 2.95 22.33
C VAL A 42 16.37 3.19 22.78
N ASP A 43 17.30 2.43 22.21
CA ASP A 43 18.72 2.51 22.56
C ASP A 43 19.46 3.46 21.60
N LYS A 44 20.48 4.14 22.10
CA LYS A 44 21.33 5.00 21.28
C LYS A 44 22.15 4.15 20.32
N LEU A 45 21.98 4.38 19.01
CA LEU A 45 22.79 3.71 17.99
C LEU A 45 24.23 4.26 17.98
N HIS A 46 25.21 3.37 18.00
CA HIS A 46 26.63 3.72 17.87
C HIS A 46 27.00 3.91 16.39
N LEU A 47 26.54 5.01 15.81
CA LEU A 47 26.85 5.38 14.43
C LEU A 47 28.27 5.95 14.34
N LYS A 48 29.00 5.64 13.26
CA LYS A 48 30.26 6.32 12.94
C LYS A 48 30.01 7.82 12.79
N GLN A 49 30.93 8.67 13.25
CA GLN A 49 30.80 10.11 13.12
C GLN A 49 30.68 10.48 11.64
N VAL A 50 29.55 11.09 11.27
CA VAL A 50 29.27 11.51 9.91
C VAL A 50 29.97 12.86 9.70
N SER A 51 31.07 12.88 8.94
CA SER A 51 31.69 14.13 8.47
C SER A 51 30.80 14.81 7.43
N GLU A 52 31.04 16.10 7.10
CA GLU A 52 30.29 16.86 6.09
C GLU A 52 30.23 16.19 4.70
N LYS A 53 31.13 15.24 4.42
CA LYS A 53 31.00 14.25 3.34
C LYS A 53 30.48 12.96 3.95
N ALA A 54 29.17 12.77 3.90
CA ALA A 54 28.52 11.66 4.58
C ALA A 54 28.92 10.30 3.98
N ASP A 55 29.44 9.40 4.82
CA ASP A 55 29.69 8.00 4.44
C ASP A 55 28.35 7.29 4.24
N THR A 56 27.97 7.10 2.98
CA THR A 56 26.79 6.29 2.65
C THR A 56 27.15 4.81 2.65
N GLU A 57 26.31 3.99 3.28
CA GLU A 57 26.48 2.55 3.22
C GLU A 57 25.77 1.98 1.99
N LYS A 58 26.48 1.10 1.28
CA LYS A 58 25.94 0.40 0.12
C LYS A 58 25.21 -0.86 0.57
N PHE A 59 23.94 -0.97 0.20
CA PHE A 59 23.10 -2.12 0.49
C PHE A 59 22.45 -2.63 -0.79
N SER A 60 22.68 -3.89 -1.13
CA SER A 60 22.06 -4.53 -2.29
C SER A 60 20.72 -5.13 -1.90
N PHE A 61 19.65 -4.75 -2.60
CA PHE A 61 18.30 -5.26 -2.37
C PHE A 61 17.54 -5.44 -3.68
N LYS A 62 16.76 -6.51 -3.80
CA LYS A 62 15.88 -6.75 -4.95
C LYS A 62 14.50 -6.16 -4.66
N THR A 63 14.21 -5.03 -5.31
CA THR A 63 12.91 -4.35 -5.20
C THR A 63 11.83 -5.09 -5.97
N SER A 64 10.56 -4.86 -5.63
CA SER A 64 9.43 -5.42 -6.39
C SER A 64 9.40 -4.98 -7.87
N ARG A 65 10.13 -3.92 -8.21
CA ARG A 65 10.14 -3.30 -9.55
C ARG A 65 11.27 -3.81 -10.45
N GLU A 66 12.14 -4.67 -9.94
CA GLU A 66 13.36 -5.09 -10.63
C GLU A 66 13.58 -6.61 -10.55
N ASN A 67 14.18 -7.16 -11.61
CA ASN A 67 14.45 -8.60 -11.69
C ASN A 67 15.75 -9.01 -10.98
N LYS A 68 16.66 -8.05 -10.79
CA LYS A 68 17.96 -8.25 -10.14
C LYS A 68 18.07 -7.27 -8.96
N PRO A 69 18.88 -7.60 -7.93
CA PRO A 69 19.19 -6.65 -6.86
C PRO A 69 19.83 -5.38 -7.41
N SER A 70 19.43 -4.24 -6.86
CA SER A 70 20.07 -2.95 -7.10
C SER A 70 20.81 -2.50 -5.86
N GLU A 71 21.90 -1.78 -6.08
CA GLU A 71 22.68 -1.17 -5.00
C GLU A 71 22.03 0.15 -4.56
N LEU A 72 21.78 0.27 -3.27
CA LEU A 72 21.15 1.41 -2.62
C LEU A 72 22.14 2.04 -1.65
N SER A 73 22.18 3.36 -1.61
CA SER A 73 22.94 4.12 -0.61
C SER A 73 22.03 4.47 0.57
N ILE A 74 22.41 4.02 1.77
CA ILE A 74 21.70 4.32 3.02
C ILE A 74 22.54 5.30 3.82
N LEU A 75 21.93 6.43 4.17
CA LEU A 75 22.48 7.43 5.06
C LEU A 75 21.65 7.47 6.35
N MET A 76 22.33 7.41 7.49
CA MET A 76 21.74 7.58 8.81
C MET A 76 22.39 8.77 9.49
N LYS A 77 21.56 9.69 10.00
CA LYS A 77 22.00 10.88 10.73
C LYS A 77 21.16 11.01 11.99
N PHE A 78 21.81 11.18 13.14
CA PHE A 78 21.13 11.53 14.37
C PHE A 78 20.57 12.95 14.26
N THR A 79 19.28 13.12 14.55
CA THR A 79 18.57 14.41 14.41
C THR A 79 18.19 15.05 15.74
N GLY A 80 18.07 14.27 16.81
CA GLY A 80 17.66 14.76 18.12
C GLY A 80 16.99 13.68 18.97
N LEU A 81 16.70 14.03 20.23
CA LEU A 81 15.93 13.20 21.15
C LEU A 81 14.45 13.61 21.10
N VAL A 82 13.57 12.65 21.35
CA VAL A 82 12.14 12.91 21.58
C VAL A 82 11.82 12.58 23.03
N HIS A 83 11.43 13.59 23.78
CA HIS A 83 11.08 13.44 25.19
C HIS A 83 9.61 13.02 25.28
N LEU A 84 9.35 11.86 25.90
CA LEU A 84 7.98 11.37 26.13
C LEU A 84 7.43 11.84 27.48
N ASP A 85 7.80 13.06 27.88
CA ASP A 85 7.19 13.75 29.02
C ASP A 85 6.13 14.73 28.50
N PHE A 86 4.87 14.31 28.60
CA PHE A 86 3.76 15.16 28.19
C PHE A 86 3.45 16.23 29.24
N ARG A 87 3.82 16.03 30.52
CA ARG A 87 3.45 16.93 31.62
C ARG A 87 4.42 18.09 31.79
N ASN A 88 5.73 17.83 31.71
CA ASN A 88 6.76 18.83 31.89
C ASN A 88 7.37 19.19 30.53
N ALA A 89 7.34 20.47 30.12
CA ALA A 89 8.08 20.94 28.94
C ALA A 89 9.41 21.50 29.42
N GLU A 90 10.50 21.04 28.84
CA GLU A 90 11.85 21.56 29.14
C GLU A 90 12.02 23.02 28.66
N ALA A 91 11.27 23.47 27.64
CA ALA A 91 11.41 24.81 27.04
C ALA A 91 10.16 25.71 27.09
N GLY A 92 9.12 25.34 27.84
CA GLY A 92 7.86 26.12 27.92
C GLY A 92 7.03 26.18 26.62
N SER A 93 7.51 25.56 25.53
CA SER A 93 6.77 25.42 24.26
C SER A 93 5.79 24.25 24.34
N LEU A 94 4.50 24.56 24.26
CA LEU A 94 3.44 23.54 24.26
C LEU A 94 3.50 22.64 23.01
N ASP A 95 3.99 23.17 21.89
CA ASP A 95 4.12 22.45 20.61
C ASP A 95 5.07 21.25 20.67
N GLU A 96 6.10 21.31 21.53
CA GLU A 96 7.08 20.23 21.71
C GLU A 96 6.48 19.01 22.43
N ARG A 97 5.45 19.22 23.27
CA ARG A 97 4.73 18.16 23.97
C ARG A 97 3.84 17.33 23.06
N GLU A 98 3.53 17.86 21.88
CA GLU A 98 2.56 17.25 20.97
C GLU A 98 3.21 16.69 19.72
N LYS A 99 3.89 17.51 18.91
CA LYS A 99 4.25 17.11 17.54
C LYS A 99 5.19 15.91 17.47
N GLY A 100 6.32 15.96 18.20
CA GLY A 100 7.32 14.89 18.20
C GLY A 100 6.79 13.58 18.84
N PRO A 101 6.28 13.63 20.09
CA PRO A 101 5.75 12.46 20.78
C PRO A 101 4.53 11.82 20.08
N ILE A 102 3.58 12.62 19.57
CA ILE A 102 2.42 12.08 18.82
C ILE A 102 2.89 11.41 17.53
N GLN A 103 3.81 12.05 16.78
CA GLN A 103 4.35 11.46 15.55
C GLN A 103 5.06 10.13 15.84
N PHE A 104 5.87 10.07 16.89
CA PHE A 104 6.51 8.84 17.34
C PHE A 104 5.48 7.75 17.67
N LEU A 105 4.48 8.06 18.50
CA LEU A 105 3.45 7.09 18.89
C LEU A 105 2.64 6.60 17.68
N ASP A 106 2.27 7.47 16.75
CA ASP A 106 1.60 7.10 15.50
C ASP A 106 2.44 6.11 14.67
N ILE A 107 3.75 6.35 14.58
CA ILE A 107 4.68 5.45 13.88
C ILE A 107 4.83 4.13 14.64
N LEU A 108 4.86 4.16 15.97
CA LEU A 108 4.99 2.97 16.80
C LEU A 108 3.75 2.07 16.69
N PHE A 109 2.54 2.63 16.78
CA PHE A 109 1.27 1.90 16.64
C PHE A 109 1.14 1.20 15.27
N ALA A 110 1.87 1.69 14.27
CA ALA A 110 1.91 1.08 12.95
C ALA A 110 2.83 -0.15 12.83
N GLN A 111 3.85 -0.31 13.69
CA GLN A 111 4.92 -1.28 13.44
C GLN A 111 4.43 -2.72 13.38
N GLY A 112 3.65 -3.19 14.37
CA GLY A 112 3.14 -4.56 14.37
C GLY A 112 2.24 -4.90 13.18
N ARG A 113 1.70 -3.91 12.45
CA ARG A 113 0.85 -4.16 11.26
C ARG A 113 1.52 -3.80 9.95
N SER A 114 2.74 -3.31 9.97
CA SER A 114 3.44 -2.82 8.76
C SER A 114 4.90 -3.26 8.65
N SER A 115 5.48 -3.82 9.72
CA SER A 115 6.81 -4.40 9.68
C SER A 115 6.75 -5.82 9.10
N PRO A 116 7.51 -6.14 8.03
CA PRO A 116 7.58 -7.46 7.44
C PRO A 116 8.25 -8.50 8.37
N LEU A 117 8.88 -8.06 9.47
CA LEU A 117 9.43 -8.96 10.49
C LEU A 117 8.35 -9.65 11.34
N PHE A 118 7.11 -9.16 11.29
CA PHE A 118 6.01 -9.71 12.07
C PHE A 118 4.93 -10.28 11.15
N GLU A 119 4.61 -11.56 11.32
CA GLU A 119 3.66 -12.30 10.48
C GLU A 119 2.27 -11.63 10.40
N LEU A 120 1.86 -10.96 11.49
CA LEU A 120 0.60 -10.22 11.54
C LEU A 120 0.49 -9.19 10.41
N SER A 121 1.61 -8.57 9.99
CA SER A 121 1.63 -7.57 8.92
C SER A 121 1.11 -8.11 7.58
N LYS A 122 1.21 -9.42 7.32
CA LYS A 122 0.70 -10.05 6.09
C LYS A 122 -0.82 -10.08 6.01
N SER A 123 -1.51 -9.83 7.12
CA SER A 123 -2.98 -9.78 7.21
C SER A 123 -3.54 -8.37 7.00
N PHE A 124 -2.68 -7.35 6.91
CA PHE A 124 -3.10 -5.96 6.82
C PHE A 124 -2.40 -5.20 5.70
N LYS A 125 -3.11 -4.22 5.15
CA LYS A 125 -2.50 -3.15 4.35
C LYS A 125 -2.52 -1.86 5.16
N ALA A 126 -1.35 -1.43 5.62
CA ALA A 126 -1.17 -0.14 6.26
C ALA A 126 -1.24 1.00 5.25
N VAL A 127 -2.01 2.05 5.57
CA VAL A 127 -2.14 3.27 4.79
C VAL A 127 -2.28 4.44 5.76
N ARG A 128 -1.19 5.20 5.94
CA ARG A 128 -1.08 6.22 6.99
C ARG A 128 -1.43 5.57 8.35
N ASN A 129 -2.39 6.15 9.07
CA ASN A 129 -2.85 5.75 10.39
C ASN A 129 -3.97 4.69 10.35
N SER A 130 -4.28 4.15 9.17
CA SER A 130 -5.29 3.09 9.01
C SER A 130 -4.65 1.76 8.60
N PHE A 131 -5.16 0.66 9.15
CA PHE A 131 -4.74 -0.71 8.85
C PHE A 131 -5.95 -1.49 8.33
N TYR A 132 -5.98 -1.75 7.03
CA TYR A 132 -7.10 -2.43 6.38
C TYR A 132 -6.86 -3.94 6.33
N CYS A 133 -7.82 -4.73 6.79
CA CYS A 133 -7.72 -6.19 6.75
C CYS A 133 -7.76 -6.66 5.29
N ILE A 134 -6.81 -7.51 4.92
CA ILE A 134 -6.81 -8.16 3.61
C ILE A 134 -7.88 -9.27 3.66
N PRO A 135 -8.92 -9.23 2.81
CA PRO A 135 -9.97 -10.24 2.83
C PRO A 135 -9.42 -11.60 2.35
N HIS A 136 -9.78 -12.68 3.05
CA HIS A 136 -9.42 -14.05 2.65
C HIS A 136 -10.29 -14.60 1.51
N GLY A 137 -11.37 -13.89 1.15
CA GLY A 137 -12.29 -14.24 0.06
C GLY A 137 -12.71 -12.99 -0.71
N ALA A 138 -13.84 -13.06 -1.42
CA ALA A 138 -14.39 -11.88 -2.10
C ALA A 138 -14.79 -10.81 -1.07
N GLY A 139 -14.23 -9.61 -1.21
CA GLY A 139 -14.66 -8.45 -0.42
C GLY A 139 -16.04 -7.95 -0.85
N ALA A 140 -16.52 -6.91 -0.17
CA ALA A 140 -17.77 -6.25 -0.57
C ALA A 140 -17.56 -5.51 -1.91
N ASP A 141 -18.20 -6.01 -2.97
CA ASP A 141 -18.03 -5.49 -4.34
C ASP A 141 -18.61 -4.08 -4.48
N MET A 142 -17.75 -3.13 -4.86
CA MET A 142 -18.11 -1.72 -5.10
C MET A 142 -18.17 -1.40 -6.60
N LYS A 143 -18.37 -2.41 -7.45
CA LYS A 143 -18.41 -2.31 -8.92
C LYS A 143 -17.10 -1.79 -9.53
N TYR A 144 -16.97 -1.83 -10.86
CA TYR A 144 -15.77 -1.36 -11.57
C TYR A 144 -14.46 -2.04 -11.08
N GLY A 145 -14.55 -3.27 -10.58
CA GLY A 145 -13.40 -4.08 -10.19
C GLY A 145 -12.70 -3.64 -8.91
N ILE A 146 -13.42 -2.91 -8.05
CA ILE A 146 -12.96 -2.55 -6.71
C ILE A 146 -13.85 -3.18 -5.63
N GLU A 147 -13.28 -3.34 -4.46
CA GLU A 147 -13.96 -3.87 -3.27
C GLU A 147 -13.65 -3.00 -2.06
N LEU A 148 -14.58 -3.00 -1.09
CA LEU A 148 -14.46 -2.23 0.15
C LEU A 148 -13.78 -3.09 1.22
N TRP A 149 -12.67 -2.58 1.76
CA TRP A 149 -11.99 -3.19 2.89
C TRP A 149 -12.31 -2.42 4.16
N ARG A 150 -12.60 -3.17 5.23
CA ARG A 150 -12.70 -2.62 6.59
C ARG A 150 -11.32 -2.62 7.23
N GLY A 151 -11.06 -1.61 8.04
CA GLY A 151 -9.83 -1.47 8.78
C GLY A 151 -10.02 -0.77 10.11
N LEU A 152 -8.88 -0.54 10.74
CA LEU A 152 -8.74 0.12 12.02
C LEU A 152 -7.98 1.43 11.82
N PHE A 153 -8.57 2.56 12.19
CA PHE A 153 -7.86 3.83 12.31
C PHE A 153 -7.31 3.95 13.73
N ILE A 154 -6.05 4.39 13.85
CA ILE A 154 -5.37 4.61 15.13
C ILE A 154 -4.61 5.93 15.07
N SER A 155 -4.80 6.80 16.05
CA SER A 155 -3.93 7.97 16.20
C SER A 155 -3.70 8.35 17.66
N ALA A 156 -2.49 8.73 18.02
CA ALA A 156 -2.17 9.32 19.31
C ALA A 156 -2.71 10.76 19.40
N ARG A 157 -3.11 11.14 20.61
CA ARG A 157 -3.61 12.48 20.97
C ARG A 157 -3.09 12.86 22.35
N VAL A 158 -2.93 14.15 22.58
CA VAL A 158 -2.78 14.70 23.93
C VAL A 158 -4.15 15.23 24.34
N ILE A 159 -4.63 14.82 25.50
CA ILE A 159 -5.90 15.26 26.09
C ILE A 159 -5.65 16.10 27.34
N ASP A 160 -6.72 16.66 27.91
CA ASP A 160 -6.70 17.47 29.13
C ASP A 160 -5.83 16.86 30.24
N GLY A 161 -5.04 17.74 30.87
CA GLY A 161 -4.02 17.37 31.84
C GLY A 161 -2.75 16.79 31.21
N PHE A 162 -2.52 17.04 29.91
CA PHE A 162 -1.39 16.56 29.14
C PHE A 162 -1.21 15.04 29.22
N ARG A 163 -2.32 14.31 29.09
CA ARG A 163 -2.28 12.84 29.10
C ARG A 163 -2.26 12.34 27.66
N PRO A 164 -1.39 11.37 27.31
CA PRO A 164 -1.49 10.70 26.03
C PRO A 164 -2.74 9.82 26.00
N ALA A 165 -3.47 9.89 24.90
CA ALA A 165 -4.62 9.05 24.61
C ALA A 165 -4.49 8.48 23.20
N ILE A 166 -5.14 7.34 22.98
CA ILE A 166 -5.24 6.70 21.68
C ILE A 166 -6.68 6.87 21.17
N ASN A 167 -6.81 7.42 19.98
CA ASN A 167 -8.07 7.49 19.26
C ASN A 167 -8.16 6.31 18.30
N ILE A 168 -9.23 5.52 18.42
CA ILE A 168 -9.43 4.29 17.66
C ILE A 168 -10.81 4.32 17.03
N ASP A 169 -10.87 4.03 15.73
CA ASP A 169 -12.13 4.04 15.00
C ASP A 169 -12.16 2.99 13.87
N VAL A 170 -13.36 2.65 13.43
CA VAL A 170 -13.55 1.83 12.22
C VAL A 170 -13.20 2.69 11.00
N SER A 171 -12.39 2.14 10.11
CA SER A 171 -12.03 2.77 8.84
C SER A 171 -12.48 1.91 7.67
N HIS A 172 -12.80 2.54 6.53
CA HIS A 172 -13.12 1.84 5.29
C HIS A 172 -12.39 2.48 4.11
N SER A 173 -11.90 1.68 3.18
CA SER A 173 -11.29 2.17 1.95
C SER A 173 -11.44 1.14 0.84
N CYS A 174 -11.52 1.63 -0.39
CA CYS A 174 -11.58 0.77 -1.57
C CYS A 174 -10.19 0.32 -2.01
N PHE A 175 -10.13 -0.92 -2.48
CA PHE A 175 -8.96 -1.57 -3.08
C PHE A 175 -9.37 -2.21 -4.40
N TYR A 176 -8.44 -2.32 -5.35
CA TYR A 176 -8.69 -3.13 -6.54
C TYR A 176 -8.81 -4.60 -6.14
N LYS A 177 -9.79 -5.31 -6.72
CA LYS A 177 -9.95 -6.75 -6.53
C LYS A 177 -8.69 -7.49 -6.99
N ARG A 178 -8.37 -8.61 -6.34
CA ARG A 178 -7.33 -9.53 -6.79
C ARG A 178 -7.84 -10.33 -8.00
N GLN A 179 -7.55 -9.85 -9.21
CA GLN A 179 -8.05 -10.46 -10.44
C GLN A 179 -7.14 -10.24 -11.66
N SER A 180 -7.41 -10.98 -12.73
CA SER A 180 -6.74 -10.76 -14.02
C SER A 180 -7.09 -9.38 -14.56
N LEU A 181 -6.21 -8.80 -15.39
CA LEU A 181 -6.50 -7.52 -16.00
C LEU A 181 -7.70 -7.60 -16.96
N ILE A 182 -7.93 -8.76 -17.58
CA ILE A 182 -9.14 -9.04 -18.37
C ILE A 182 -10.40 -8.90 -17.51
N ASN A 183 -10.44 -9.51 -16.32
CA ASN A 183 -11.60 -9.39 -15.43
C ASN A 183 -11.82 -7.95 -14.99
N LEU A 184 -10.75 -7.23 -14.66
CA LEU A 184 -10.85 -5.80 -14.33
C LEU A 184 -11.38 -4.97 -15.51
N ILE A 185 -10.94 -5.25 -16.74
CA ILE A 185 -11.47 -4.61 -17.96
C ILE A 185 -12.97 -4.88 -18.08
N CYS A 186 -13.40 -6.14 -17.97
CA CYS A 186 -14.82 -6.49 -18.02
C CYS A 186 -15.62 -5.76 -16.93
N ASP A 187 -15.13 -5.75 -15.68
CA ASP A 187 -15.77 -5.03 -14.57
C ASP A 187 -15.91 -3.53 -14.83
N ILE A 188 -14.88 -2.88 -15.41
CA ILE A 188 -14.92 -1.46 -15.75
C ILE A 188 -15.94 -1.19 -16.87
N LEU A 189 -15.98 -2.04 -17.90
CA LEU A 189 -16.87 -1.89 -19.04
C LEU A 189 -18.34 -2.19 -18.71
N ASN A 190 -18.59 -3.14 -17.79
CA ASN A 190 -19.93 -3.37 -17.25
C ASN A 190 -20.36 -2.24 -16.31
N GLY A 191 -19.42 -1.67 -15.56
CA GLY A 191 -19.68 -0.59 -14.63
C GLY A 191 -20.71 -0.94 -13.55
N ASP A 192 -21.79 -0.17 -13.47
CA ASP A 192 -22.91 -0.38 -12.55
C ASP A 192 -24.18 -0.93 -13.22
N GLU A 193 -24.07 -1.41 -14.46
CA GLU A 193 -25.13 -2.08 -15.20
C GLU A 193 -25.64 -3.31 -14.43
N ARG A 194 -26.95 -3.58 -14.53
CA ARG A 194 -27.58 -4.75 -13.89
C ARG A 194 -27.23 -6.04 -14.63
N GLU A 195 -27.28 -5.99 -15.96
CA GLU A 195 -26.98 -7.10 -16.84
C GLU A 195 -25.50 -7.08 -17.25
N VAL A 196 -24.82 -8.21 -17.10
CA VAL A 196 -23.41 -8.36 -17.46
C VAL A 196 -23.28 -8.46 -18.98
N LYS A 197 -22.74 -7.42 -19.61
CA LYS A 197 -22.51 -7.36 -21.07
C LYS A 197 -21.14 -7.90 -21.47
N PHE A 198 -20.14 -7.79 -20.60
CA PHE A 198 -18.77 -8.25 -20.83
C PHE A 198 -18.41 -9.35 -19.84
N HIS A 199 -18.07 -10.53 -20.35
CA HIS A 199 -17.57 -11.63 -19.53
C HIS A 199 -16.34 -12.28 -20.18
N PRO A 200 -15.31 -12.67 -19.42
CA PRO A 200 -14.09 -13.31 -19.96
C PRO A 200 -14.38 -14.51 -20.86
N ASN A 201 -15.38 -15.34 -20.51
CA ASN A 201 -15.76 -16.53 -21.30
C ASN A 201 -16.45 -16.21 -22.63
N GLN A 202 -16.89 -14.97 -22.85
CA GLN A 202 -17.48 -14.52 -24.12
C GLN A 202 -16.43 -13.95 -25.08
N LEU A 203 -15.20 -13.72 -24.61
CA LEU A 203 -14.11 -13.24 -25.44
C LEU A 203 -13.71 -14.30 -26.47
N ARG A 204 -13.36 -13.84 -27.68
CA ARG A 204 -12.97 -14.64 -28.83
C ARG A 204 -11.74 -14.03 -29.48
N LEU A 205 -11.11 -14.76 -30.39
CA LEU A 205 -9.90 -14.31 -31.09
C LEU A 205 -10.10 -12.99 -31.84
N ASN A 206 -11.28 -12.76 -32.41
CA ASN A 206 -11.65 -11.55 -33.13
C ASN A 206 -12.31 -10.46 -32.26
N THR A 207 -12.40 -10.64 -30.93
CA THR A 207 -12.98 -9.61 -30.06
C THR A 207 -12.15 -8.34 -30.11
N ARG A 208 -12.82 -7.21 -30.36
CA ARG A 208 -12.25 -5.87 -30.43
C ARG A 208 -13.05 -4.94 -29.53
N LEU A 209 -12.36 -3.99 -28.90
CA LEU A 209 -12.99 -2.92 -28.14
C LEU A 209 -13.27 -1.73 -29.06
N GLN A 210 -14.40 -1.08 -28.84
CA GLN A 210 -14.76 0.16 -29.54
C GLN A 210 -13.93 1.35 -29.01
N PRO A 211 -13.75 2.42 -29.80
CA PRO A 211 -12.95 3.59 -29.40
C PRO A 211 -13.38 4.20 -28.06
N GLU A 212 -14.68 4.25 -27.77
CA GLU A 212 -15.23 4.81 -26.53
C GLU A 212 -14.85 3.94 -25.31
N GLN A 213 -14.88 2.63 -25.49
CA GLN A 213 -14.46 1.66 -24.47
C GLN A 213 -12.96 1.79 -24.18
N LEU A 214 -12.15 1.94 -25.23
CA LEU A 214 -10.71 2.13 -25.09
C LEU A 214 -10.38 3.43 -24.35
N SER A 215 -11.07 4.53 -24.68
CA SER A 215 -10.91 5.82 -24.00
C SER A 215 -11.23 5.73 -22.49
N LEU A 216 -12.32 5.05 -22.13
CA LEU A 216 -12.66 4.76 -20.75
C LEU A 216 -11.55 3.95 -20.05
N LEU A 217 -11.06 2.89 -20.68
CA LEU A 217 -10.01 2.05 -20.12
C LEU A 217 -8.68 2.79 -19.94
N ILE A 218 -8.30 3.70 -20.84
CA ILE A 218 -7.11 4.54 -20.66
C ILE A 218 -7.25 5.35 -19.36
N SER A 219 -8.40 5.99 -19.16
CA SER A 219 -8.66 6.77 -17.94
C SER A 219 -8.63 5.89 -16.69
N GLU A 220 -9.24 4.71 -16.72
CA GLU A 220 -9.45 3.85 -15.56
C GLU A 220 -8.26 2.93 -15.22
N LEU A 221 -7.47 2.51 -16.20
CA LEU A 221 -6.32 1.62 -15.98
C LEU A 221 -4.99 2.35 -15.88
N LYS A 222 -4.90 3.61 -16.36
CA LYS A 222 -3.68 4.40 -16.20
C LYS A 222 -3.32 4.48 -14.73
N GLY A 223 -2.15 3.92 -14.45
CA GLY A 223 -1.59 3.86 -13.13
C GLY A 223 -2.04 2.74 -12.21
N VAL A 224 -2.69 1.72 -12.74
CA VAL A 224 -2.78 0.47 -12.02
C VAL A 224 -1.41 -0.22 -12.04
N ASN A 225 -0.98 -0.75 -10.89
CA ASN A 225 0.14 -1.69 -10.81
C ASN A 225 -0.31 -3.11 -11.18
N ILE A 226 0.50 -3.80 -11.98
CA ILE A 226 0.23 -5.15 -12.48
C ILE A 226 1.47 -6.06 -12.38
N HIS A 227 1.24 -7.36 -12.34
CA HIS A 227 2.23 -8.40 -12.61
C HIS A 227 1.97 -9.03 -13.99
N THR A 228 2.98 -9.66 -14.57
CA THR A 228 2.83 -10.46 -15.78
C THR A 228 2.84 -11.95 -15.47
N THR A 229 2.07 -12.74 -16.21
CA THR A 229 1.88 -14.18 -15.93
C THR A 229 2.67 -15.10 -16.87
N HIS A 230 3.21 -14.57 -17.98
CA HIS A 230 3.95 -15.33 -18.98
C HIS A 230 5.41 -15.64 -18.60
N ARG A 231 5.89 -15.12 -17.45
CA ARG A 231 7.23 -15.38 -16.92
C ARG A 231 7.13 -15.71 -15.44
N ASN A 232 8.07 -16.51 -14.94
CA ASN A 232 8.21 -16.76 -13.51
C ASN A 232 8.93 -15.59 -12.81
N GLN A 233 8.28 -14.42 -12.76
CA GLN A 233 8.83 -13.18 -12.18
C GLN A 233 7.74 -12.40 -11.45
N ASP A 234 8.01 -12.00 -10.20
CA ASP A 234 7.07 -11.22 -9.38
C ASP A 234 7.15 -9.70 -9.62
N ARG A 235 7.73 -9.28 -10.75
CA ARG A 235 7.99 -7.87 -11.03
C ARG A 235 6.68 -7.09 -11.19
N ILE A 236 6.57 -5.98 -10.47
CA ILE A 236 5.46 -5.04 -10.56
C ILE A 236 5.75 -3.99 -11.63
N TYR A 237 4.80 -3.79 -12.54
CA TYR A 237 4.80 -2.76 -13.56
C TYR A 237 3.66 -1.77 -13.34
N ARG A 238 3.93 -0.48 -13.50
CA ARG A 238 2.91 0.58 -13.48
C ARG A 238 2.41 0.84 -14.89
N ILE A 239 1.11 0.66 -15.15
CA ILE A 239 0.49 1.01 -16.43
C ILE A 239 0.66 2.51 -16.69
N LYS A 240 1.23 2.83 -17.85
CA LYS A 240 1.41 4.20 -18.35
C LYS A 240 0.33 4.58 -19.35
N ASP A 241 -0.05 3.62 -20.18
CA ASP A 241 -1.07 3.80 -21.21
C ASP A 241 -1.73 2.47 -21.60
N ILE A 242 -2.85 2.56 -22.33
CA ILE A 242 -3.50 1.45 -23.02
C ILE A 242 -3.48 1.78 -24.51
N LEU A 243 -2.99 0.86 -25.34
CA LEU A 243 -2.72 1.10 -26.76
C LEU A 243 -3.54 0.16 -27.65
N SER A 244 -3.24 0.18 -28.96
CA SER A 244 -3.84 -0.71 -29.96
C SER A 244 -3.54 -2.19 -29.69
N THR A 245 -3.83 -3.05 -30.66
CA THR A 245 -3.80 -4.51 -30.52
C THR A 245 -2.40 -5.11 -30.65
N ALA A 246 -2.25 -6.36 -30.20
CA ALA A 246 -1.00 -7.11 -30.37
C ALA A 246 -0.64 -7.35 -31.85
N VAL A 247 -1.65 -7.43 -32.72
CA VAL A 247 -1.48 -7.64 -34.17
C VAL A 247 -0.94 -6.38 -34.86
N SER A 248 -1.44 -5.21 -34.47
CA SER A 248 -1.07 -3.93 -35.11
C SER A 248 0.20 -3.31 -34.56
N MET A 249 0.53 -3.57 -33.29
CA MET A 249 1.70 -2.96 -32.65
C MET A 249 2.99 -3.70 -33.04
N LYS A 250 3.93 -3.00 -33.68
CA LYS A 250 5.23 -3.53 -34.10
C LYS A 250 6.40 -2.90 -33.33
N PHE A 251 7.49 -3.65 -33.22
CA PHE A 251 8.75 -3.16 -32.68
C PHE A 251 9.93 -3.84 -33.39
N LYS A 252 11.11 -3.23 -33.32
CA LYS A 252 12.33 -3.80 -33.92
C LYS A 252 12.93 -4.87 -33.01
N ARG A 253 13.17 -6.05 -33.57
CA ARG A 253 13.90 -7.18 -32.95
C ARG A 253 14.91 -7.69 -33.96
N ASP A 254 16.18 -7.70 -33.59
CA ASP A 254 17.29 -8.23 -34.42
C ASP A 254 17.32 -7.62 -35.84
N GLY A 255 16.98 -6.32 -35.94
CA GLY A 255 16.91 -5.58 -37.21
C GLY A 255 15.59 -5.66 -37.95
N ASN A 256 14.72 -6.62 -37.62
CA ASN A 256 13.42 -6.84 -38.28
C ASN A 256 12.26 -6.23 -37.49
N GLU A 257 11.23 -5.74 -38.19
CA GLU A 257 9.98 -5.36 -37.54
C GLU A 257 9.11 -6.60 -37.27
N VAL A 258 8.77 -6.80 -36.00
CA VAL A 258 7.93 -7.92 -35.55
C VAL A 258 6.77 -7.36 -34.74
N SER A 259 5.56 -7.86 -34.98
CA SER A 259 4.40 -7.51 -34.17
C SER A 259 4.50 -8.10 -32.76
N VAL A 260 3.79 -7.52 -31.80
CA VAL A 260 3.70 -8.10 -30.46
C VAL A 260 3.08 -9.50 -30.52
N ALA A 261 2.08 -9.73 -31.38
CA ALA A 261 1.47 -11.04 -31.56
C ALA A 261 2.47 -12.10 -32.08
N GLU A 262 3.24 -11.78 -33.12
CA GLU A 262 4.29 -12.67 -33.67
C GLU A 262 5.37 -12.96 -32.62
N TYR A 263 5.86 -11.93 -31.91
CA TYR A 263 6.85 -12.12 -30.86
C TYR A 263 6.37 -13.09 -29.77
N PHE A 264 5.13 -12.93 -29.30
CA PHE A 264 4.59 -13.82 -28.29
C PHE A 264 4.38 -15.24 -28.82
N HIS A 265 3.90 -15.39 -30.06
CA HIS A 265 3.79 -16.67 -30.73
C HIS A 265 5.12 -17.43 -30.75
N ASP A 266 6.20 -16.77 -31.20
CA ASP A 266 7.51 -17.39 -31.36
C ASP A 266 8.22 -17.72 -30.04
N VAL A 267 8.03 -16.88 -29.01
CA VAL A 267 8.82 -16.97 -27.77
C VAL A 267 8.09 -17.68 -26.64
N TYR A 268 6.75 -17.59 -26.57
CA TYR A 268 5.97 -18.14 -25.44
C TYR A 268 4.78 -19.01 -25.89
N GLY A 269 4.17 -18.72 -27.04
CA GLY A 269 2.98 -19.37 -27.56
C GLY A 269 1.90 -18.38 -28.02
N PRO A 270 0.89 -18.85 -28.78
CA PRO A 270 -0.13 -17.99 -29.36
C PRO A 270 -1.01 -17.31 -28.29
N LEU A 271 -1.31 -16.04 -28.54
CA LEU A 271 -2.26 -15.24 -27.76
C LEU A 271 -3.70 -15.72 -28.00
N LYS A 272 -4.53 -15.79 -26.96
CA LYS A 272 -5.96 -16.14 -27.11
C LYS A 272 -6.77 -14.96 -27.61
N TYR A 273 -6.37 -13.73 -27.25
CA TYR A 273 -7.10 -12.52 -27.57
C TYR A 273 -6.19 -11.44 -28.19
N PRO A 274 -5.56 -11.71 -29.34
CA PRO A 274 -4.55 -10.81 -29.94
C PRO A 274 -5.13 -9.45 -30.38
N ASN A 275 -6.45 -9.36 -30.55
CA ASN A 275 -7.17 -8.14 -30.94
C ASN A 275 -7.64 -7.28 -29.75
N LEU A 276 -7.38 -7.70 -28.51
CA LEU A 276 -7.54 -6.85 -27.33
C LEU A 276 -6.36 -5.87 -27.19
N PRO A 277 -6.56 -4.75 -26.48
CA PRO A 277 -5.53 -3.73 -26.35
C PRO A 277 -4.30 -4.24 -25.58
N LEU A 278 -3.18 -3.56 -25.80
CA LEU A 278 -1.95 -3.76 -25.03
C LEU A 278 -1.88 -2.77 -23.87
N VAL A 279 -1.26 -3.18 -22.76
CA VAL A 279 -0.79 -2.22 -21.75
C VAL A 279 0.62 -1.75 -22.11
N GLN A 280 0.84 -0.44 -22.05
CA GLN A 280 2.17 0.15 -22.10
C GLN A 280 2.68 0.38 -20.67
N VAL A 281 3.89 -0.12 -20.40
CA VAL A 281 4.64 0.09 -19.16
C VAL A 281 6.06 0.57 -19.47
N GLY A 282 6.87 0.80 -18.44
CA GLY A 282 8.26 1.26 -18.60
C GLY A 282 8.39 2.78 -18.72
N SER A 283 9.54 3.24 -19.21
CA SER A 283 9.82 4.67 -19.44
C SER A 283 9.40 5.07 -20.86
N LYS A 284 9.26 6.38 -21.11
CA LYS A 284 9.03 6.89 -22.47
C LYS A 284 10.14 6.48 -23.45
N SER A 285 11.38 6.40 -22.97
CA SER A 285 12.55 6.02 -23.77
C SER A 285 12.70 4.51 -23.99
N LYS A 286 12.10 3.68 -23.13
CA LYS A 286 12.14 2.22 -23.21
C LYS A 286 10.75 1.67 -22.87
N PRO A 287 9.76 1.86 -23.75
CA PRO A 287 8.42 1.35 -23.52
C PRO A 287 8.42 -0.18 -23.63
N ILE A 288 7.55 -0.81 -22.84
CA ILE A 288 7.34 -2.26 -22.86
C ILE A 288 5.84 -2.47 -23.03
N TYR A 289 5.47 -3.42 -23.88
CA TYR A 289 4.07 -3.71 -24.20
C TYR A 289 3.71 -5.12 -23.75
N PHE A 290 2.61 -5.25 -23.02
CA PHE A 290 2.08 -6.55 -22.62
C PHE A 290 0.64 -6.72 -23.10
N PRO A 291 0.28 -7.88 -23.69
CA PRO A 291 -1.10 -8.27 -23.87
C PRO A 291 -1.85 -8.29 -22.53
N VAL A 292 -3.06 -7.72 -22.51
CA VAL A 292 -3.88 -7.66 -21.28
C VAL A 292 -4.21 -9.04 -20.71
N GLU A 293 -4.25 -10.08 -21.55
CA GLU A 293 -4.49 -11.47 -21.13
C GLU A 293 -3.33 -12.08 -20.32
N LEU A 294 -2.13 -11.47 -20.39
CA LEU A 294 -0.94 -11.91 -19.68
C LEU A 294 -0.64 -11.04 -18.45
N CYS A 295 -1.63 -10.27 -17.98
CA CYS A 295 -1.49 -9.30 -16.89
C CYS A 295 -2.45 -9.62 -15.74
N GLN A 296 -1.97 -9.46 -14.51
CA GLN A 296 -2.72 -9.60 -13.27
C GLN A 296 -2.63 -8.30 -12.46
N VAL A 297 -3.72 -7.85 -11.83
CA VAL A 297 -3.67 -6.68 -10.94
C VAL A 297 -2.79 -6.97 -9.72
N ALA A 298 -1.88 -6.05 -9.39
CA ALA A 298 -1.02 -6.20 -8.22
C ALA A 298 -1.82 -6.15 -6.92
N ASN A 299 -1.46 -7.00 -5.97
CA ASN A 299 -2.19 -7.19 -4.71
C ASN A 299 -2.20 -5.93 -3.82
N CYS A 300 -3.22 -5.82 -2.97
CA CYS A 300 -3.32 -4.82 -1.90
C CYS A 300 -3.16 -3.37 -2.37
N GLN A 301 -3.60 -3.06 -3.59
CA GLN A 301 -3.48 -1.74 -4.19
C GLN A 301 -4.73 -0.90 -3.89
N ARG A 302 -4.53 0.17 -3.12
CA ARG A 302 -5.62 1.11 -2.78
C ARG A 302 -6.15 1.81 -4.04
N TYR A 303 -7.46 1.89 -4.16
CA TYR A 303 -8.13 2.70 -5.18
C TYR A 303 -8.13 4.17 -4.74
N ASN A 304 -7.32 5.01 -5.42
CA ASN A 304 -7.15 6.43 -5.08
C ASN A 304 -7.85 7.37 -6.06
N LYS A 305 -8.58 6.86 -7.05
CA LYS A 305 -9.35 7.68 -7.98
C LYS A 305 -10.66 8.12 -7.32
N LYS A 306 -11.28 9.15 -7.90
CA LYS A 306 -12.60 9.61 -7.46
C LYS A 306 -13.61 8.48 -7.61
N LEU A 307 -14.37 8.22 -6.55
CA LEU A 307 -15.45 7.24 -6.57
C LEU A 307 -16.64 7.77 -7.37
N LYS A 308 -17.33 6.87 -8.07
CA LYS A 308 -18.59 7.17 -8.77
C LYS A 308 -19.75 7.19 -7.75
N ALA A 309 -20.85 7.86 -8.11
CA ALA A 309 -21.98 8.05 -7.20
C ALA A 309 -22.58 6.73 -6.68
N CYS A 310 -22.70 5.71 -7.53
CA CYS A 310 -23.17 4.38 -7.16
C CYS A 310 -22.23 3.69 -6.14
N GLN A 311 -20.92 3.89 -6.28
CA GLN A 311 -19.91 3.35 -5.37
C GLN A 311 -20.00 4.05 -4.02
N THR A 312 -20.04 5.39 -4.00
CA THR A 312 -20.22 6.19 -2.78
C THR A 312 -21.49 5.77 -2.04
N THR A 313 -22.60 5.59 -2.75
CA THR A 313 -23.87 5.13 -2.16
C THR A 313 -23.73 3.74 -1.53
N SER A 314 -23.09 2.81 -2.24
CA SER A 314 -22.86 1.45 -1.74
C SER A 314 -21.95 1.43 -0.51
N ILE A 315 -20.91 2.26 -0.50
CA ILE A 315 -20.00 2.42 0.65
C ILE A 315 -20.75 3.00 1.85
N ILE A 316 -21.56 4.04 1.66
CA ILE A 316 -22.36 4.64 2.74
C ILE A 316 -23.30 3.57 3.34
N ARG A 317 -24.01 2.83 2.50
CA ARG A 317 -24.90 1.74 2.96
C ARG A 317 -24.15 0.67 3.74
N PHE A 318 -22.95 0.30 3.30
CA PHE A 318 -22.13 -0.72 3.96
C PHE A 318 -21.51 -0.22 5.28
N ALA A 319 -21.02 1.01 5.31
CA ALA A 319 -20.28 1.58 6.43
C ALA A 319 -21.20 2.20 7.49
N SER A 320 -22.45 2.54 7.15
CA SER A 320 -23.41 3.15 8.07
C SER A 320 -23.81 2.15 9.16
N THR A 321 -23.56 2.55 10.40
CA THR A 321 -23.93 1.81 11.61
C THR A 321 -24.34 2.79 12.69
N ASP A 322 -25.29 2.41 13.54
CA ASP A 322 -25.63 3.18 14.73
C ASP A 322 -24.44 3.32 15.70
N ALA A 323 -24.49 4.34 16.56
CA ALA A 323 -23.40 4.67 17.46
C ALA A 323 -23.07 3.55 18.49
N PRO A 324 -24.05 2.90 19.14
CA PRO A 324 -23.80 1.74 20.01
C PRO A 324 -23.06 0.61 19.29
N THR A 325 -23.53 0.22 18.10
CA THR A 325 -22.89 -0.83 17.29
C THR A 325 -21.47 -0.45 16.88
N ARG A 326 -21.23 0.81 16.49
CA ARG A 326 -19.88 1.30 16.18
C ARG A 326 -18.94 1.24 17.39
N ASN A 327 -19.42 1.61 18.58
CA ASN A 327 -18.63 1.53 19.81
C ASN A 327 -18.21 0.08 20.12
N LEU A 328 -19.16 -0.86 20.07
CA LEU A 328 -18.86 -2.29 20.24
C LEU A 328 -17.84 -2.79 19.21
N LYS A 329 -17.97 -2.36 17.95
CA LYS A 329 -17.00 -2.65 16.88
C LYS A 329 -15.60 -2.10 17.21
N CYS A 330 -15.49 -0.90 17.76
CA CYS A 330 -14.21 -0.34 18.21
C CYS A 330 -13.60 -1.15 19.35
N ILE A 331 -14.38 -1.45 20.39
CA ILE A 331 -13.93 -2.26 21.54
C ILE A 331 -13.44 -3.64 21.08
N ASP A 332 -14.19 -4.31 20.20
CA ASP A 332 -13.81 -5.61 19.62
C ASP A 332 -12.49 -5.52 18.83
N MET A 333 -12.31 -4.47 18.02
CA MET A 333 -11.06 -4.25 17.29
C MET A 333 -9.87 -4.03 18.21
N VAL A 334 -10.02 -3.32 19.34
CA VAL A 334 -8.96 -3.12 20.33
C VAL A 334 -8.58 -4.45 20.98
N LYS A 335 -9.57 -5.25 21.38
CA LYS A 335 -9.35 -6.58 21.97
C LYS A 335 -8.61 -7.51 21.00
N LYS A 336 -9.10 -7.61 19.76
CA LYS A 336 -8.47 -8.43 18.70
C LYS A 336 -7.08 -7.95 18.30
N SER A 337 -6.84 -6.64 18.41
CA SER A 337 -5.54 -6.04 18.13
C SER A 337 -4.46 -6.44 19.12
N ASN A 338 -4.84 -6.85 20.34
CA ASN A 338 -3.95 -7.31 21.39
C ASN A 338 -2.67 -6.45 21.52
N PHE A 339 -2.84 -5.12 21.55
CA PHE A 339 -1.73 -4.16 21.50
C PHE A 339 -0.69 -4.39 22.58
N ASN A 340 -1.11 -4.77 23.80
CA ASN A 340 -0.20 -5.03 24.91
C ASN A 340 0.65 -6.29 24.71
N SER A 341 0.36 -7.12 23.71
CA SER A 341 1.18 -8.26 23.30
C SER A 341 2.09 -7.94 22.10
N ASP A 342 1.93 -6.78 21.47
CA ASP A 342 2.77 -6.35 20.34
C ASP A 342 4.21 -6.16 20.81
N PRO A 343 5.20 -6.86 20.20
CA PRO A 343 6.60 -6.79 20.64
C PRO A 343 7.19 -5.39 20.47
N PHE A 344 6.77 -4.61 19.46
CA PHE A 344 7.22 -3.22 19.32
C PHE A 344 6.71 -2.37 20.48
N LEU A 345 5.42 -2.45 20.81
CA LEU A 345 4.86 -1.66 21.91
C LEU A 345 5.51 -2.03 23.25
N LYS A 346 5.73 -3.32 23.50
CA LYS A 346 6.42 -3.82 24.70
C LYS A 346 7.85 -3.28 24.82
N SER A 347 8.63 -3.36 23.74
CA SER A 347 10.04 -2.93 23.76
C SER A 347 10.20 -1.42 24.00
N PHE A 348 9.21 -0.61 23.61
CA PHE A 348 9.15 0.82 23.93
C PHE A 348 8.44 1.13 25.27
N GLY A 349 8.00 0.12 26.02
CA GLY A 349 7.33 0.31 27.31
C GLY A 349 5.91 0.91 27.21
N VAL A 350 5.27 0.83 26.04
CA VAL A 350 3.94 1.41 25.81
C VAL A 350 2.86 0.37 26.14
N GLN A 351 1.90 0.78 26.98
CA GLN A 351 0.73 -0.01 27.33
C GLN A 351 -0.54 0.77 26.99
N ILE A 352 -1.55 0.04 26.53
CA ILE A 352 -2.84 0.59 26.10
C ILE A 352 -3.94 -0.01 26.97
N LYS A 353 -4.73 0.88 27.58
CA LYS A 353 -5.92 0.48 28.31
C LYS A 353 -6.99 -0.02 27.32
N ALA A 354 -7.62 -1.15 27.64
CA ALA A 354 -8.57 -1.80 26.73
C ALA A 354 -9.95 -1.12 26.74
N GLU A 355 -10.31 -0.49 27.86
CA GLU A 355 -11.60 0.18 28.01
C GLU A 355 -11.57 1.60 27.43
N PRO A 356 -12.66 2.02 26.76
CA PRO A 356 -12.83 3.42 26.37
C PRO A 356 -12.74 4.36 27.58
N MET A 357 -12.21 5.56 27.34
CA MET A 357 -12.21 6.61 28.36
C MET A 357 -13.64 7.11 28.60
N ILE A 358 -14.04 7.19 29.87
CA ILE A 358 -15.29 7.81 30.29
C ILE A 358 -15.03 9.31 30.47
N VAL A 359 -15.89 10.13 29.87
CA VAL A 359 -15.83 11.60 29.93
C VAL A 359 -17.21 12.16 30.22
N ASP A 360 -17.27 13.23 31.02
CA ASP A 360 -18.52 13.91 31.33
C ASP A 360 -18.89 14.91 30.22
N GLY A 361 -20.05 14.72 29.61
CA GLY A 361 -20.62 15.61 28.59
C GLY A 361 -21.61 16.60 29.18
N ARG A 362 -21.92 17.66 28.42
CA ARG A 362 -22.99 18.63 28.74
C ARG A 362 -23.90 18.82 27.52
N VAL A 363 -25.21 18.78 27.73
CA VAL A 363 -26.21 19.16 26.72
C VAL A 363 -26.48 20.65 26.89
N LEU A 364 -26.16 21.44 25.87
CA LEU A 364 -26.41 22.88 25.89
C LEU A 364 -27.91 23.16 25.73
N PRO A 365 -28.44 24.22 26.37
CA PRO A 365 -29.85 24.60 26.29
C PRO A 365 -30.27 25.09 24.92
#